data_AF-A0A4P9CAP9-F1
#
_entry.id   AF-A0A4P9CAP9-F1
#
_cell.length_a   1.000
_cell.length_b   1.000
_cell.length_c   1.000
_cell.angle_alpha   90.00
_cell.angle_beta   90.00
_cell.angle_gamma   90.00
#
_symmetry.space_group_name_H-M   'P 1'
#
loop_
_entity.id
_entity.type
_entity.pdbx_description
1 polymer ?
#
loop_
_entity_poly.entity_id
_entity_poly.type
_entity_poly.pdbx_seq_one_letter_code
_entity_poly.pdbx_strand_id
1 'polypeptide(L)'
;MNNKKKAAILISSLAIIAVLVIGGTLAYFTDTDNAQNVFTLGKVTGEITENTEAGTVDGHDVKPGTPTEDGISYDKIVPGDWLSKEPVVSLTGTSEDAYVRVKLEVEENVPQGQEAKLTDEQKAALISEECLNFGADWTLGADGYIYYNNKLSLAGPQATEPVFTLVKIPETWGNRTANVNFSIKITADLVQYDNFKPGTNAAGKIDSWGDITIEKAAQ
;
A
#
# COMPACT_ATOMS: atom_id res chain seq x y z
N MET A 1 -39.71 78.74 32.69
CA MET A 1 -40.31 77.61 31.94
C MET A 1 -41.65 77.25 32.56
N ASN A 2 -42.77 77.30 31.81
CA ASN A 2 -44.09 76.89 32.30
C ASN A 2 -44.13 75.39 32.62
N ASN A 3 -44.92 75.00 33.63
CA ASN A 3 -45.02 73.62 34.12
C ASN A 3 -45.37 72.59 33.02
N LYS A 4 -46.09 73.02 31.97
CA LYS A 4 -46.37 72.19 30.78
C LYS A 4 -45.12 71.83 29.95
N LYS A 5 -44.11 72.69 29.90
CA LYS A 5 -42.82 72.42 29.21
C LYS A 5 -41.90 71.52 30.04
N LYS A 6 -41.97 71.58 31.37
CA LYS A 6 -41.24 70.67 32.27
C LYS A 6 -41.82 69.24 32.21
N ALA A 7 -43.15 69.10 32.15
CA ALA A 7 -43.82 67.82 31.99
C ALA A 7 -43.51 67.15 30.63
N ALA A 8 -43.49 67.92 29.54
CA ALA A 8 -43.14 67.39 28.22
C ALA A 8 -41.70 66.83 28.15
N ILE A 9 -40.74 67.48 28.82
CA ILE A 9 -39.34 67.01 28.92
C ILE A 9 -39.24 65.77 29.80
N LEU A 10 -40.04 65.67 30.86
CA LEU A 10 -40.05 64.50 31.74
C LEU A 10 -40.67 63.27 31.04
N ILE A 11 -41.71 63.47 30.25
CA ILE A 11 -42.38 62.40 29.49
C ILE A 11 -41.51 61.92 28.33
N SER A 12 -40.82 62.82 27.61
CA SER A 12 -39.90 62.42 26.54
C SER A 12 -38.68 61.67 27.08
N SER A 13 -38.15 62.05 28.24
CA SER A 13 -37.04 61.33 28.88
C SER A 13 -37.45 59.96 29.40
N LEU A 14 -38.64 59.82 30.01
CA LEU A 14 -39.18 58.51 30.41
C LEU A 14 -39.46 57.60 29.20
N ALA A 15 -39.93 58.14 28.08
CA ALA A 15 -40.16 57.39 26.85
C ALA A 15 -38.85 56.88 26.22
N ILE A 16 -37.77 57.69 26.26
CA ILE A 16 -36.44 57.26 25.79
C ILE A 16 -35.88 56.14 26.67
N ILE A 17 -36.04 56.21 27.98
CA ILE A 17 -35.58 55.16 28.91
C ILE A 17 -36.37 53.85 28.68
N ALA A 18 -37.69 53.93 28.44
CA ALA A 18 -38.51 52.75 28.16
C ALA A 18 -38.14 52.06 26.83
N VAL A 19 -37.76 52.83 25.79
CA VAL A 19 -37.29 52.27 24.51
C VAL A 19 -35.89 51.64 24.63
N LEU A 20 -35.02 52.18 25.50
CA LEU A 20 -33.71 51.60 25.78
C LEU A 20 -33.79 50.27 26.56
N VAL A 21 -34.79 50.09 27.42
CA VAL A 21 -34.98 48.84 28.18
C VAL A 21 -35.57 47.72 27.31
N ILE A 22 -36.42 48.05 26.33
CA ILE A 22 -36.99 47.07 25.38
C ILE A 22 -36.02 46.80 24.20
N GLY A 23 -35.25 47.79 23.76
CA GLY A 23 -34.24 47.64 22.71
C GLY A 23 -32.90 47.06 23.18
N GLY A 24 -32.58 47.18 24.48
CA GLY A 24 -31.32 46.73 25.06
C GLY A 24 -31.18 45.21 25.22
N THR A 25 -32.25 44.44 25.04
CA THR A 25 -32.22 42.97 25.13
C THR A 25 -32.29 42.26 23.79
N LEU A 26 -32.47 42.97 22.66
CA LEU A 26 -32.47 42.36 21.32
C LEU A 26 -31.11 42.40 20.62
N ALA A 27 -30.13 43.15 21.16
CA ALA A 27 -28.72 42.91 20.85
C ALA A 27 -28.24 41.67 21.62
N TYR A 28 -28.86 40.54 21.29
CA TYR A 28 -28.38 39.21 21.60
C TYR A 28 -27.07 39.06 20.81
N PHE A 29 -25.96 39.48 21.43
CA PHE A 29 -24.59 39.24 20.98
C PHE A 29 -24.29 37.73 21.01
N THR A 30 -25.02 36.93 20.25
CA THR A 30 -24.44 35.70 19.71
C THR A 30 -24.01 36.02 18.30
N ASP A 31 -22.76 36.47 18.19
CA ASP A 31 -21.96 36.14 17.03
C ASP A 31 -21.66 34.64 17.14
N THR A 32 -22.50 33.81 16.52
CA THR A 32 -22.22 32.38 16.44
C THR A 32 -21.30 32.16 15.24
N ASP A 33 -20.01 32.38 15.46
CA ASP A 33 -18.98 32.03 14.47
C ASP A 33 -18.76 30.51 14.53
N ASN A 34 -19.25 29.80 13.51
CA ASN A 34 -19.13 28.35 13.42
C ASN A 34 -17.84 28.00 12.68
N ALA A 35 -16.79 27.62 13.42
CA ALA A 35 -15.61 27.01 12.82
C ALA A 35 -15.87 25.52 12.54
N GLN A 36 -15.98 25.14 11.26
CA GLN A 36 -15.99 23.75 10.85
C GLN A 36 -14.56 23.26 10.60
N ASN A 37 -14.04 22.46 11.53
CA ASN A 37 -12.79 21.75 11.31
C ASN A 37 -13.08 20.44 10.57
N VAL A 38 -12.64 20.35 9.33
CA VAL A 38 -12.67 19.11 8.54
C VAL A 38 -11.32 18.43 8.69
N PHE A 39 -11.33 17.24 9.27
CA PHE A 39 -10.16 16.36 9.35
C PHE A 39 -10.30 15.30 8.28
N THR A 40 -9.41 15.34 7.28
CA THR A 40 -9.30 14.31 6.25
C THR A 40 -8.08 13.46 6.57
N LEU A 41 -8.28 12.16 6.70
CA LEU A 41 -7.15 11.23 6.83
C LEU A 41 -6.55 10.95 5.45
N GLY A 42 -5.23 10.79 5.43
CA GLY A 42 -4.50 10.38 4.24
C GLY A 42 -4.94 9.00 3.75
N LYS A 43 -4.75 8.75 2.46
CA LYS A 43 -5.02 7.47 1.81
C LYS A 43 -3.74 7.00 1.14
N VAL A 44 -3.46 5.71 1.27
CA VAL A 44 -2.39 5.07 0.51
C VAL A 44 -2.99 4.22 -0.61
N THR A 45 -2.49 4.40 -1.83
CA THR A 45 -2.89 3.64 -3.01
C THR A 45 -1.69 3.29 -3.85
N GLY A 46 -1.68 2.06 -4.36
CA GLY A 46 -0.64 1.60 -5.25
C GLY A 46 -1.11 0.49 -6.19
N GLU A 47 -0.21 0.08 -7.06
CA GLU A 47 -0.40 -0.98 -8.05
C GLU A 47 0.86 -1.84 -8.17
N ILE A 48 0.70 -3.03 -8.76
CA ILE A 48 1.82 -3.88 -9.14
C ILE A 48 1.92 -3.86 -10.67
N THR A 49 3.12 -3.62 -11.17
CA THR A 49 3.46 -3.79 -12.59
C THR A 49 4.50 -4.88 -12.70
N GLU A 50 4.49 -5.63 -13.80
CA GLU A 50 5.43 -6.72 -14.02
C GLU A 50 6.07 -6.59 -15.39
N ASN A 51 7.40 -6.63 -15.44
CA ASN A 51 8.17 -6.66 -16.68
C ASN A 51 8.90 -7.99 -16.84
N THR A 52 9.35 -8.26 -18.06
CA THR A 52 10.18 -9.42 -18.39
C THR A 52 11.05 -9.11 -19.59
N GLU A 53 12.35 -9.41 -19.50
CA GLU A 53 13.33 -9.13 -20.55
C GLU A 53 14.29 -10.32 -20.72
N ALA A 54 14.72 -10.55 -21.96
CA ALA A 54 15.74 -11.54 -22.24
C ALA A 54 17.10 -11.01 -21.75
N GLY A 55 17.93 -11.90 -21.22
CA GLY A 55 19.25 -11.48 -20.75
C GLY A 55 20.18 -12.64 -20.45
N THR A 56 21.29 -12.32 -19.79
CA THR A 56 22.26 -13.29 -19.31
C THR A 56 22.71 -12.88 -17.92
N VAL A 57 22.66 -13.81 -16.97
CA VAL A 57 23.12 -13.60 -15.59
C VAL A 57 24.08 -14.73 -15.25
N ASP A 58 25.29 -14.38 -14.78
CA ASP A 58 26.35 -15.34 -14.45
C ASP A 58 26.67 -16.37 -15.56
N GLY A 59 26.49 -15.97 -16.82
CA GLY A 59 26.71 -16.83 -17.99
C GLY A 59 25.55 -17.79 -18.30
N HIS A 60 24.43 -17.71 -17.58
CA HIS A 60 23.18 -18.42 -17.88
C HIS A 60 22.22 -17.53 -18.65
N ASP A 61 21.60 -18.10 -19.70
CA ASP A 61 20.55 -17.42 -20.46
C ASP A 61 19.29 -17.26 -19.60
N VAL A 62 18.78 -16.04 -19.53
CA VAL A 62 17.53 -15.69 -18.86
C VAL A 62 16.45 -15.54 -19.92
N LYS A 63 15.43 -16.40 -19.86
CA LYS A 63 14.32 -16.46 -20.80
C LYS A 63 13.24 -15.45 -20.40
N PRO A 64 12.79 -14.57 -21.31
CA PRO A 64 11.64 -13.73 -21.04
C PRO A 64 10.35 -14.56 -21.11
N GLY A 65 9.31 -14.09 -20.43
CA GLY A 65 7.96 -14.56 -20.62
C GLY A 65 7.20 -13.72 -21.65
N THR A 66 5.89 -13.95 -21.74
CA THR A 66 4.96 -13.16 -22.55
C THR A 66 4.01 -12.40 -21.62
N PRO A 67 3.98 -11.06 -21.68
CA PRO A 67 2.99 -10.28 -20.94
C PRO A 67 1.56 -10.61 -21.34
N THR A 68 0.67 -10.68 -20.35
CA THR A 68 -0.77 -10.97 -20.46
C THR A 68 -1.55 -10.01 -19.55
N GLU A 69 -2.87 -10.03 -19.62
CA GLU A 69 -3.73 -9.23 -18.70
C GLU A 69 -3.55 -9.65 -17.23
N ASP A 70 -3.20 -10.91 -16.98
CA ASP A 70 -3.06 -11.51 -15.64
C ASP A 70 -1.60 -11.59 -15.15
N GLY A 71 -0.65 -10.96 -15.84
CA GLY A 71 0.78 -10.98 -15.52
C GLY A 71 1.65 -11.57 -16.62
N ILE A 72 2.70 -12.31 -16.28
CA ILE A 72 3.65 -12.90 -17.26
C ILE A 72 3.45 -14.42 -17.39
N SER A 73 3.25 -14.90 -18.62
CA SER A 73 3.15 -16.33 -18.95
C SER A 73 4.47 -16.88 -19.49
N TYR A 74 4.77 -18.14 -19.15
CA TYR A 74 5.96 -18.87 -19.63
C TYR A 74 5.55 -20.21 -20.20
N ASP A 75 5.99 -20.49 -21.43
CA ASP A 75 5.73 -21.75 -22.11
C ASP A 75 6.98 -22.64 -22.13
N LYS A 76 6.77 -23.95 -22.01
CA LYS A 76 7.82 -24.98 -22.15
C LYS A 76 8.99 -24.80 -21.18
N ILE A 77 8.70 -24.40 -19.95
CA ILE A 77 9.68 -24.35 -18.87
C ILE A 77 10.19 -25.77 -18.56
N VAL A 78 11.50 -25.89 -18.34
CA VAL A 78 12.16 -27.15 -17.95
C VAL A 78 13.02 -26.95 -16.71
N PRO A 79 13.31 -28.02 -15.94
CA PRO A 79 14.28 -27.96 -14.83
C PRO A 79 15.60 -27.32 -15.26
N GLY A 80 16.12 -26.39 -14.45
CA GLY A 80 17.32 -25.61 -14.74
C GLY A 80 17.08 -24.31 -15.50
N ASP A 81 15.84 -24.02 -15.94
CA ASP A 81 15.53 -22.77 -16.61
C ASP A 81 15.63 -21.55 -15.67
N TRP A 82 16.16 -20.46 -16.22
CA TRP A 82 16.21 -19.14 -15.59
C TRP A 82 15.21 -18.24 -16.33
N LEU A 83 14.20 -17.76 -15.62
CA LEU A 83 13.09 -16.99 -16.18
C LEU A 83 13.14 -15.54 -15.67
N SER A 84 12.98 -14.56 -16.55
CA SER A 84 12.92 -13.14 -16.16
C SER A 84 11.52 -12.78 -15.70
N LYS A 85 11.38 -12.21 -14.51
CA LYS A 85 10.14 -11.59 -14.00
C LYS A 85 10.50 -10.47 -13.04
N GLU A 86 9.98 -9.28 -13.27
CA GLU A 86 10.35 -8.08 -12.54
C GLU A 86 9.10 -7.38 -11.98
N PRO A 87 8.56 -7.86 -10.85
CA PRO A 87 7.42 -7.22 -10.20
C PRO A 87 7.86 -5.98 -9.45
N VAL A 88 7.17 -4.86 -9.70
CA VAL A 88 7.42 -3.54 -9.11
C VAL A 88 6.13 -3.01 -8.51
N VAL A 89 6.22 -2.49 -7.29
CA VAL A 89 5.08 -1.83 -6.61
C VAL A 89 5.24 -0.32 -6.74
N SER A 90 4.19 0.37 -7.18
CA SER A 90 4.19 1.82 -7.40
C SER A 90 3.05 2.50 -6.66
N LEU A 91 3.29 3.70 -6.14
CA LEU A 91 2.22 4.58 -5.66
C LEU A 91 1.42 5.13 -6.84
N THR A 92 0.12 5.31 -6.63
CA THR A 92 -0.79 5.84 -7.66
C THR A 92 -1.64 7.00 -7.13
N GLY A 93 -2.18 7.79 -8.07
CA GLY A 93 -3.14 8.86 -7.77
C GLY A 93 -2.58 9.94 -6.85
N THR A 94 -3.25 10.18 -5.72
CA THR A 94 -2.86 11.13 -4.69
C THR A 94 -2.45 10.42 -3.39
N SER A 95 -1.80 9.25 -3.51
CA SER A 95 -1.35 8.48 -2.35
C SER A 95 -0.44 9.31 -1.45
N GLU A 96 -0.60 9.12 -0.14
CA GLU A 96 0.42 9.51 0.83
C GLU A 96 1.69 8.67 0.67
N ASP A 97 2.78 9.14 1.29
CA ASP A 97 4.01 8.37 1.44
C ASP A 97 3.75 7.03 2.14
N ALA A 98 4.44 5.97 1.71
CA ALA A 98 4.16 4.62 2.18
C ALA A 98 5.40 3.75 2.36
N TYR A 99 5.28 2.77 3.26
CA TYR A 99 6.08 1.56 3.25
C TYR A 99 5.37 0.47 2.46
N VAL A 100 6.15 -0.45 1.89
CA VAL A 100 5.66 -1.57 1.09
C VAL A 100 6.17 -2.89 1.66
N ARG A 101 5.30 -3.90 1.69
CA ARG A 101 5.70 -5.30 1.80
C ARG A 101 4.95 -6.13 0.77
N VAL A 102 5.50 -7.28 0.40
CA VAL A 102 4.83 -8.22 -0.49
C VAL A 102 4.77 -9.61 0.13
N LYS A 103 3.73 -10.36 -0.23
CA LYS A 103 3.59 -11.78 0.05
C LYS A 103 3.65 -12.55 -1.27
N LEU A 104 4.44 -13.61 -1.29
CA LEU A 104 4.50 -14.55 -2.41
C LEU A 104 3.79 -15.84 -2.04
N GLU A 105 3.00 -16.36 -2.97
CA GLU A 105 2.28 -17.62 -2.81
C GLU A 105 2.42 -18.44 -4.09
N VAL A 106 2.68 -19.74 -3.96
CA VAL A 106 2.69 -20.67 -5.10
C VAL A 106 1.35 -21.37 -5.17
N GLU A 107 0.63 -21.17 -6.27
CA GLU A 107 -0.62 -21.87 -6.55
C GLU A 107 -0.36 -22.88 -7.68
N GLU A 108 -0.68 -24.15 -7.46
CA GLU A 108 -0.62 -25.17 -8.52
C GLU A 108 -1.97 -25.23 -9.23
N ASN A 109 -1.96 -25.07 -10.56
CA ASN A 109 -3.11 -25.21 -11.42
C ASN A 109 -3.37 -26.70 -11.69
N VAL A 110 -3.99 -27.37 -10.71
CA VAL A 110 -4.29 -28.79 -10.76
C VAL A 110 -5.54 -29.04 -11.62
N PRO A 111 -5.44 -29.82 -12.72
CA PRO A 111 -6.61 -30.18 -13.51
C PRO A 111 -7.62 -30.97 -12.67
N GLN A 112 -8.92 -30.79 -12.95
CA GLN A 112 -9.99 -31.49 -12.23
C GLN A 112 -9.76 -33.01 -12.25
N GLY A 113 -9.79 -33.63 -11.06
CA GLY A 113 -9.58 -35.06 -10.89
C GLY A 113 -8.11 -35.51 -10.86
N GLN A 114 -7.16 -34.59 -10.80
CA GLN A 114 -5.75 -34.86 -10.52
C GLN A 114 -5.37 -34.36 -9.12
N GLU A 115 -4.24 -34.85 -8.61
CA GLU A 115 -3.64 -34.39 -7.37
C GLU A 115 -2.53 -33.38 -7.65
N ALA A 116 -2.30 -32.47 -6.71
CA ALA A 116 -1.15 -31.58 -6.73
C ALA A 116 0.15 -32.40 -6.72
N LYS A 117 1.11 -32.00 -7.55
CA LYS A 117 2.41 -32.69 -7.68
C LYS A 117 3.51 -31.98 -6.92
N LEU A 118 3.36 -30.68 -6.64
CA LEU A 118 4.32 -29.92 -5.85
C LEU A 118 4.09 -30.16 -4.36
N THR A 119 5.15 -30.58 -3.65
CA THR A 119 5.14 -30.61 -2.19
C THR A 119 5.22 -29.20 -1.61
N ASP A 120 4.88 -29.06 -0.33
CA ASP A 120 4.96 -27.77 0.35
C ASP A 120 6.40 -27.26 0.43
N GLU A 121 7.39 -28.16 0.56
CA GLU A 121 8.81 -27.80 0.51
C GLU A 121 9.21 -27.27 -0.87
N GLN A 122 8.70 -27.86 -1.96
CA GLN A 122 8.96 -27.38 -3.31
C GLN A 122 8.33 -26.01 -3.55
N LYS A 123 7.10 -25.78 -3.04
CA LYS A 123 6.45 -24.47 -3.09
C LYS A 123 7.23 -23.43 -2.30
N ALA A 124 7.70 -23.77 -1.10
CA ALA A 124 8.52 -22.88 -0.29
C ALA A 124 9.85 -22.53 -0.97
N ALA A 125 10.52 -23.51 -1.60
CA ALA A 125 11.76 -23.28 -2.33
C ALA A 125 11.59 -22.27 -3.48
N LEU A 126 10.51 -22.38 -4.25
CA LEU A 126 10.18 -21.51 -5.39
C LEU A 126 10.04 -20.02 -5.03
N ILE A 127 9.71 -19.70 -3.77
CA ILE A 127 9.54 -18.34 -3.27
C ILE A 127 10.63 -17.93 -2.28
N SER A 128 11.75 -18.66 -2.27
CA SER A 128 12.91 -18.40 -1.42
C SER A 128 14.10 -17.90 -2.23
N GLU A 129 15.17 -17.50 -1.54
CA GLU A 129 16.46 -17.12 -2.14
C GLU A 129 17.14 -18.23 -2.96
N GLU A 130 16.69 -19.49 -2.82
CA GLU A 130 17.16 -20.58 -3.68
C GLU A 130 16.72 -20.38 -5.13
N CYS A 131 15.47 -19.97 -5.33
CA CYS A 131 14.87 -19.84 -6.65
C CYS A 131 14.74 -18.38 -7.11
N LEU A 132 14.68 -17.42 -6.18
CA LEU A 132 14.50 -16.00 -6.48
C LEU A 132 15.74 -15.19 -6.13
N ASN A 133 16.06 -14.19 -6.94
CA ASN A 133 17.09 -13.20 -6.64
C ASN A 133 16.46 -11.90 -6.12
N PHE A 134 16.15 -11.85 -4.82
CA PHE A 134 15.55 -10.65 -4.26
C PHE A 134 16.43 -9.40 -4.48
N GLY A 135 15.78 -8.27 -4.76
CA GLY A 135 16.48 -6.99 -4.89
C GLY A 135 17.14 -6.57 -3.57
N ALA A 136 18.25 -5.82 -3.65
CA ALA A 136 19.07 -5.48 -2.47
C ALA A 136 18.36 -4.64 -1.40
N ASP A 137 17.27 -3.97 -1.78
CA ASP A 137 16.42 -3.17 -0.88
C ASP A 137 15.19 -3.94 -0.38
N TRP A 138 15.13 -5.25 -0.62
CA TRP A 138 14.11 -6.13 -0.09
C TRP A 138 14.67 -7.03 1.01
N THR A 139 13.93 -7.20 2.10
CA THR A 139 14.30 -8.06 3.23
C THR A 139 13.21 -9.11 3.46
N LEU A 140 13.57 -10.39 3.49
CA LEU A 140 12.64 -11.44 3.89
C LEU A 140 12.46 -11.44 5.43
N GLY A 141 11.23 -11.21 5.88
CA GLY A 141 10.85 -11.31 7.28
C GLY A 141 10.55 -12.75 7.71
N ALA A 142 10.64 -13.01 9.01
CA ALA A 142 10.36 -14.33 9.59
C ALA A 142 8.87 -14.73 9.48
N ASP A 143 7.98 -13.76 9.25
CA ASP A 143 6.55 -13.97 8.97
C ASP A 143 6.26 -14.30 7.48
N GLY A 144 7.33 -14.39 6.68
CA GLY A 144 7.30 -14.71 5.26
C GLY A 144 6.76 -13.58 4.39
N TYR A 145 6.71 -12.34 4.88
CA TYR A 145 6.58 -11.15 4.03
C TYR A 145 7.97 -10.67 3.59
N ILE A 146 8.02 -9.98 2.46
CA ILE A 146 9.25 -9.39 1.94
C ILE A 146 9.08 -7.87 1.97
N TYR A 147 9.95 -7.19 2.70
CA TYR A 147 9.81 -5.78 3.07
C TYR A 147 10.71 -4.89 2.24
N TYR A 148 10.13 -3.83 1.64
CA TYR A 148 10.92 -2.81 0.97
C TYR A 148 11.49 -1.85 2.01
N ASN A 149 12.81 -1.64 1.98
CA ASN A 149 13.52 -0.90 3.01
C ASN A 149 13.43 0.62 2.85
N ASN A 150 12.99 1.10 1.69
CA ASN A 150 12.91 2.52 1.38
C ASN A 150 11.46 3.01 1.42
N LYS A 151 11.27 4.27 1.82
CA LYS A 151 9.98 4.95 1.72
C LYS A 151 9.66 5.26 0.26
N LEU A 152 8.41 5.03 -0.16
CA LEU A 152 7.87 5.57 -1.40
C LEU A 152 7.20 6.92 -1.17
N SER A 153 7.34 7.83 -2.13
CA SER A 153 6.74 9.17 -2.09
C SER A 153 6.42 9.66 -3.49
N LEU A 154 5.24 10.26 -3.69
CA LEU A 154 4.91 10.92 -4.96
C LEU A 154 5.84 12.11 -5.27
N ALA A 155 6.49 12.69 -4.25
CA ALA A 155 7.49 13.74 -4.39
C ALA A 155 8.94 13.20 -4.52
N GLY A 156 9.11 11.87 -4.51
CA GLY A 156 10.40 11.19 -4.57
C GLY A 156 10.32 9.90 -5.39
N PRO A 157 11.02 8.82 -4.99
CA PRO A 157 10.84 7.51 -5.62
C PRO A 157 9.41 7.03 -5.45
N GLN A 158 8.68 6.94 -6.56
CA GLN A 158 7.27 6.55 -6.58
C GLN A 158 7.08 5.04 -6.66
N ALA A 159 8.13 4.31 -7.02
CA ALA A 159 8.13 2.87 -7.23
C ALA A 159 9.27 2.20 -6.48
N THR A 160 9.09 0.93 -6.16
CA THR A 160 10.16 0.09 -5.63
C THR A 160 11.14 -0.30 -6.73
N GLU A 161 12.35 -0.72 -6.36
CA GLU A 161 13.11 -1.65 -7.20
C GLU A 161 12.34 -2.97 -7.35
N PRO A 162 12.57 -3.77 -8.40
CA PRO A 162 11.91 -5.07 -8.56
C PRO A 162 12.07 -5.95 -7.31
N VAL A 163 11.00 -6.65 -6.90
CA VAL A 163 11.05 -7.57 -5.75
C VAL A 163 12.13 -8.62 -5.98
N PHE A 164 12.14 -9.19 -7.17
CA PHE A 164 13.16 -10.07 -7.73
C PHE A 164 13.21 -9.81 -9.24
N THR A 165 14.21 -10.34 -9.95
CA THR A 165 14.29 -10.22 -11.42
C THR A 165 14.36 -11.58 -12.13
N LEU A 166 14.58 -12.65 -11.38
CA LEU A 166 14.86 -14.00 -11.84
C LEU A 166 14.10 -15.03 -11.03
N VAL A 167 13.51 -15.99 -11.73
CA VAL A 167 12.96 -17.23 -11.18
C VAL A 167 13.76 -18.41 -11.74
N LYS A 168 14.41 -19.17 -10.87
CA LYS A 168 15.14 -20.38 -11.23
C LYS A 168 14.25 -21.59 -10.99
N ILE A 169 14.07 -22.41 -12.02
CA ILE A 169 13.38 -23.70 -11.89
C ILE A 169 14.40 -24.72 -11.38
N PRO A 170 14.17 -25.38 -10.22
CA PRO A 170 15.17 -26.27 -9.64
C PRO A 170 15.57 -27.42 -10.58
N GLU A 171 16.88 -27.68 -10.71
CA GLU A 171 17.41 -28.77 -11.54
C GLU A 171 17.05 -30.17 -11.02
N THR A 172 16.76 -30.27 -9.71
CA THR A 172 16.38 -31.52 -9.03
C THR A 172 14.97 -31.99 -9.40
N TRP A 173 14.19 -31.15 -10.07
CA TRP A 173 12.86 -31.50 -10.55
C TRP A 173 12.95 -32.56 -11.64
N GLY A 174 12.31 -33.71 -11.39
CA GLY A 174 12.32 -34.86 -12.29
C GLY A 174 10.91 -35.22 -12.78
N ASN A 175 10.74 -36.45 -13.24
CA ASN A 175 9.46 -36.92 -13.83
C ASN A 175 8.22 -36.71 -12.94
N ARG A 176 8.37 -36.63 -11.62
CA ARG A 176 7.26 -36.37 -10.69
C ARG A 176 6.64 -34.98 -10.86
N THR A 177 7.43 -33.98 -11.27
CA THR A 177 6.95 -32.62 -11.53
C THR A 177 6.69 -32.37 -13.02
N ALA A 178 6.66 -33.42 -13.84
CA ALA A 178 6.33 -33.29 -15.25
C ALA A 178 4.90 -32.78 -15.44
N ASN A 179 4.74 -31.81 -16.36
CA ASN A 179 3.47 -31.15 -16.68
C ASN A 179 2.82 -30.43 -15.49
N VAL A 180 3.61 -30.03 -14.48
CA VAL A 180 3.11 -29.11 -13.45
C VAL A 180 2.87 -27.76 -14.10
N ASN A 181 1.70 -27.19 -13.82
CA ASN A 181 1.37 -25.80 -14.13
C ASN A 181 1.19 -25.10 -12.79
N PHE A 182 1.92 -24.03 -12.54
CA PHE A 182 1.85 -23.26 -11.30
C PHE A 182 2.01 -21.77 -11.58
N SER A 183 1.55 -20.94 -10.65
CA SER A 183 1.74 -19.50 -10.62
C SER A 183 2.46 -19.09 -9.34
N ILE A 184 3.28 -18.04 -9.42
CA ILE A 184 3.77 -17.30 -8.26
C ILE A 184 2.95 -16.03 -8.19
N LYS A 185 2.03 -15.99 -7.23
CA LYS A 185 1.16 -14.85 -6.98
C LYS A 185 1.86 -13.88 -6.04
N ILE A 186 1.69 -12.59 -6.33
CA ILE A 186 2.28 -11.51 -5.57
C ILE A 186 1.14 -10.64 -5.03
N THR A 187 1.11 -10.45 -3.72
CA THR A 187 0.19 -9.52 -3.06
C THR A 187 1.01 -8.44 -2.38
N ALA A 188 0.78 -7.17 -2.73
CA ALA A 188 1.43 -6.04 -2.09
C ALA A 188 0.52 -5.38 -1.06
N ASP A 189 1.07 -5.15 0.13
CA ASP A 189 0.47 -4.29 1.14
C ASP A 189 1.23 -2.97 1.18
N LEU A 190 0.49 -1.88 1.31
CA LEU A 190 1.05 -0.55 1.54
C LEU A 190 0.48 0.02 2.83
N VAL A 191 1.33 0.67 3.62
CA VAL A 191 0.94 1.35 4.86
C VAL A 191 1.52 2.75 4.87
N GLN A 192 0.75 3.72 5.37
CA GLN A 192 1.17 5.12 5.42
C GLN A 192 2.47 5.23 6.23
N TYR A 193 3.43 5.97 5.69
CA TYR A 193 4.73 6.17 6.29
C TYR A 193 4.64 6.97 7.60
N ASP A 194 3.82 8.02 7.60
CA ASP A 194 3.69 8.92 8.75
C ASP A 194 3.18 8.19 9.98
N ASN A 195 3.89 8.39 11.10
CA ASN A 195 3.62 7.77 12.39
C ASN A 195 3.70 6.24 12.42
N PHE A 196 4.12 5.60 11.32
CA PHE A 196 4.38 4.17 11.27
C PHE A 196 5.85 3.87 11.59
N LYS A 197 6.08 2.89 12.47
CA LYS A 197 7.42 2.49 12.91
C LYS A 197 7.60 0.99 12.64
N PRO A 198 8.23 0.60 11.53
CA PRO A 198 8.51 -0.80 11.26
C PRO A 198 9.52 -1.37 12.27
N GLY A 199 9.41 -2.68 12.51
CA GLY A 199 10.48 -3.45 13.14
C GLY A 199 11.67 -3.57 12.20
N THR A 200 12.88 -3.63 12.77
CA THR A 200 14.11 -3.77 11.99
C THR A 200 15.00 -4.85 12.59
N ASN A 201 15.74 -5.54 11.72
CA ASN A 201 16.74 -6.50 12.10
C ASN A 201 18.03 -5.83 12.61
N ALA A 202 19.02 -6.62 13.01
CA ALA A 202 20.30 -6.13 13.51
C ALA A 202 21.10 -5.27 12.51
N ALA A 203 20.81 -5.37 11.21
CA ALA A 203 21.41 -4.55 10.15
C ALA A 203 20.64 -3.24 9.89
N GLY A 204 19.58 -2.96 10.66
CA GLY A 204 18.72 -1.79 10.49
C GLY A 204 17.79 -1.88 9.28
N LYS A 205 17.61 -3.07 8.71
CA LYS A 205 16.69 -3.33 7.59
C LYS A 205 15.32 -3.73 8.13
N ILE A 206 14.25 -3.26 7.49
CA ILE A 206 12.86 -3.59 7.87
C ILE A 206 12.64 -5.08 7.66
N ASP A 207 12.14 -5.77 8.69
CA ASP A 207 11.87 -7.20 8.65
C ASP A 207 10.53 -7.59 9.31
N SER A 208 9.80 -6.60 9.84
CA SER A 208 8.50 -6.80 10.46
C SER A 208 7.70 -5.51 10.50
N TRP A 209 6.37 -5.64 10.44
CA TRP A 209 5.43 -4.55 10.74
C TRP A 209 4.78 -4.72 12.12
N GLY A 210 5.30 -5.63 12.97
CA GLY A 210 4.70 -5.97 14.25
C GLY A 210 3.32 -6.63 14.09
N ASP A 211 2.43 -6.41 15.06
CA ASP A 211 1.11 -7.03 15.12
C ASP A 211 0.04 -6.31 14.26
N ILE A 212 0.44 -5.77 13.12
CA ILE A 212 -0.45 -4.96 12.27
C ILE A 212 -1.13 -5.84 11.23
N THR A 213 -2.45 -5.91 11.33
CA THR A 213 -3.31 -6.47 10.28
C THR A 213 -3.64 -5.35 9.29
N ILE A 214 -3.26 -5.53 8.03
CA ILE A 214 -3.67 -4.64 6.95
C ILE A 214 -5.09 -4.99 6.56
N GLU A 215 -6.02 -4.08 6.82
CA GLU A 215 -7.36 -4.18 6.27
C GLU A 215 -7.32 -3.65 4.83
N LYS A 216 -7.89 -4.42 3.88
CA LYS A 216 -8.04 -3.92 2.51
C LYS A 216 -8.81 -2.60 2.55
N ALA A 217 -8.27 -1.59 1.87
CA ALA A 217 -8.96 -0.31 1.73
C ALA A 217 -10.39 -0.56 1.24
N ALA A 218 -11.38 -0.01 1.95
CA ALA A 218 -12.77 -0.06 1.50
C ALA A 218 -12.84 0.55 0.09
N GLN A 219 -13.32 -0.25 -0.88
CA GLN A 219 -13.56 0.20 -2.25
C GLN A 219 -14.76 1.15 -2.28
#